data_AF-A0A1H7H1U3-F1
#
_entry.id   AF-A0A1H7H1U3-F1
#
_cell.length_a   1.000
_cell.length_b   1.000
_cell.length_c   1.000
_cell.angle_alpha   90.00
_cell.angle_beta   90.00
_cell.angle_gamma   90.00
#
_symmetry.space_group_name_H-M   'P 1'
#
loop_
_entity.id
_entity.type
_entity.pdbx_description
1 polymer ?
#
loop_
_entity_poly.entity_id
_entity_poly.type
_entity_poly.pdbx_seq_one_letter_code
_entity_poly.pdbx_strand_id
1 'polypeptide(L)'
;MAVLNQQVPSGCLTGAGSPPVESVGMEIHLAAVNELERRLRQAYAEFHEIDRLKERISAIEAEGECLKQELAGCYRELATLTLLLAEAEQAAPVATSVVKAPPVRLSLGRIVRFFNRCRDRWQANHVRARIQASGLFDPSWYIAKYPDVAASGIDPLEHYLQFGAGEGRGVGPNFDMTAYLALNPTARLGNPILHYLDGSAAAKEEATRNG
;
A
#
# COMPACT_ATOMS: atom_id res chain seq x y z
N MET A 1 82.53 41.43 24.10
CA MET A 1 82.43 42.78 24.68
C MET A 1 81.29 43.51 23.99
N ALA A 2 80.38 44.06 24.80
CA ALA A 2 79.35 45.08 24.50
C ALA A 2 77.88 44.61 24.53
N VAL A 3 77.27 44.95 25.66
CA VAL A 3 75.85 45.08 25.98
C VAL A 3 75.26 46.34 25.30
N LEU A 4 73.98 46.33 24.91
CA LEU A 4 72.94 47.37 25.13
C LEU A 4 71.73 47.03 24.22
N ASN A 5 70.56 46.64 24.74
CA ASN A 5 69.53 47.40 25.46
C ASN A 5 68.64 48.29 24.54
N GLN A 6 67.39 47.83 24.39
CA GLN A 6 66.10 48.52 24.20
C GLN A 6 65.92 49.65 23.18
N GLN A 7 64.99 49.44 22.24
CA GLN A 7 63.80 50.29 22.07
C GLN A 7 62.75 49.62 21.16
N VAL A 8 61.53 49.44 21.67
CA VAL A 8 60.34 49.04 20.91
C VAL A 8 59.50 50.30 20.69
N PRO A 9 59.10 50.66 19.46
CA PRO A 9 58.15 51.74 19.26
C PRO A 9 56.72 51.18 19.36
N SER A 10 55.91 51.84 20.18
CA SER A 10 54.48 51.64 20.31
C SER A 10 53.77 51.98 18.98
N GLY A 11 53.03 51.03 18.44
CA GLY A 11 52.16 51.22 17.27
C GLY A 11 50.94 50.31 17.35
N CYS A 12 49.77 50.95 17.45
CA CYS A 12 48.41 50.40 17.48
C CYS A 12 48.21 48.96 16.99
N LEU A 13 47.65 48.12 17.87
CA LEU A 13 46.78 47.03 17.46
C LEU A 13 45.45 47.16 18.22
N THR A 14 44.41 47.45 17.45
CA THR A 14 43.01 47.37 17.83
C THR A 14 42.69 45.96 18.36
N GLY A 15 42.62 45.81 19.68
CA GLY A 15 42.17 44.59 20.32
C GLY A 15 40.64 44.54 20.37
N ALA A 16 40.01 44.06 19.30
CA ALA A 16 38.64 43.57 19.35
C ALA A 16 38.58 42.42 20.36
N GLY A 17 37.59 42.46 21.27
CA GLY A 17 37.43 41.48 22.34
C GLY A 17 37.40 40.06 21.81
N SER A 18 38.32 39.22 22.31
CA SER A 18 38.18 37.78 22.18
C SER A 18 36.93 37.36 22.99
N PRO A 19 35.97 36.64 22.39
CA PRO A 19 34.85 36.11 23.15
C PRO A 19 35.38 35.12 24.21
N PRO A 20 34.75 35.04 25.39
CA PRO A 20 35.21 34.17 26.46
C PRO A 20 35.15 32.71 25.98
N VAL A 21 36.26 32.00 26.11
CA VAL A 21 36.47 30.62 25.65
C VAL A 21 35.40 29.65 26.20
N GLU A 22 34.76 30.00 27.32
CA GLU A 22 33.66 29.25 27.93
C GLU A 22 32.35 29.27 27.11
N SER A 23 32.04 30.33 26.36
CA SER A 23 30.77 30.39 25.58
C SER A 23 30.81 29.48 24.36
N VAL A 24 31.97 29.38 23.71
CA VAL A 24 32.18 28.52 22.52
C VAL A 24 32.19 27.04 22.90
N GLY A 25 32.76 26.69 24.06
CA GLY A 25 32.70 25.31 24.58
C GLY A 25 31.26 24.85 24.86
N MET A 26 30.46 25.71 25.49
CA MET A 26 29.04 25.44 25.80
C MET A 26 28.20 25.23 24.53
N GLU A 27 28.43 26.02 23.48
CA GLU A 27 27.76 25.88 22.18
C GLU A 27 28.14 24.60 21.45
N ILE A 28 29.42 24.20 21.47
CA ILE A 28 29.89 22.94 20.89
C ILE A 28 29.28 21.74 21.64
N HIS A 29 29.22 21.81 22.97
CA HIS A 29 28.57 20.78 23.78
C HIS A 29 27.07 20.69 23.53
N LEU A 30 26.37 21.83 23.41
CA LEU A 30 24.93 21.87 23.11
C LEU A 30 24.62 21.33 21.71
N ALA A 31 25.45 21.66 20.71
CA ALA A 31 25.33 21.12 19.36
C ALA A 31 25.54 19.59 19.33
N ALA A 32 26.54 19.09 20.07
CA ALA A 32 26.78 17.65 20.19
C ALA A 32 25.61 16.91 20.88
N VAL A 33 25.03 17.49 21.93
CA VAL A 33 23.85 16.94 22.61
C VAL A 33 22.63 16.91 21.68
N ASN A 34 22.36 18.01 20.96
CA ASN A 34 21.23 18.07 20.02
C ASN A 34 21.37 17.05 18.88
N GLU A 35 22.58 16.84 18.36
CA GLU A 35 22.84 15.82 17.35
C GLU A 35 22.65 14.39 17.90
N LEU A 36 23.07 14.13 19.14
CA LEU A 36 22.81 12.86 19.81
C LEU A 36 21.32 12.63 20.04
N GLU A 37 20.56 13.64 20.47
CA GLU A 37 19.10 13.55 20.61
C GLU A 37 18.39 13.31 19.26
N ARG A 38 18.89 13.91 18.18
CA ARG A 38 18.35 13.69 16.83
C ARG A 38 18.57 12.25 16.39
N ARG A 39 19.78 11.72 16.59
CA ARG A 39 20.12 10.32 16.30
C ARG A 39 19.30 9.35 17.15
N LEU A 40 19.10 9.67 18.42
CA LEU A 40 18.29 8.86 19.32
C LEU A 40 16.83 8.84 18.86
N ARG A 41 16.25 9.99 18.51
CA ARG A 41 14.89 10.09 17.94
C ARG A 41 14.76 9.29 16.64
N GLN A 42 15.75 9.38 15.76
CA GLN A 42 15.77 8.64 14.50
C GLN A 42 15.82 7.12 14.76
N ALA A 43 16.72 6.66 15.64
CA ALA A 43 16.81 5.25 16.01
C ALA A 43 15.52 4.71 16.66
N TYR A 44 14.84 5.52 17.49
CA TYR A 44 13.54 5.15 18.05
C TYR A 44 12.43 5.09 16.99
N ALA A 45 12.44 5.98 16.00
CA ALA A 45 11.49 5.93 14.89
C ALA A 45 11.68 4.67 14.04
N GLU A 46 12.93 4.31 13.72
CA GLU A 46 13.27 3.08 13.00
C GLU A 46 12.83 1.83 13.78
N PHE A 47 13.01 1.82 15.11
CA PHE A 47 12.53 0.74 15.96
C PHE A 47 11.00 0.60 15.93
N HIS A 48 10.27 1.72 15.99
CA HIS A 48 8.81 1.72 15.88
C HIS A 48 8.29 1.30 14.51
N GLU A 49 9.02 1.56 13.42
CA GLU A 49 8.68 1.03 12.10
C GLU A 49 8.84 -0.48 12.05
N ILE A 50 9.92 -1.02 12.65
CA ILE A 50 10.13 -2.48 12.74
C ILE A 50 8.97 -3.14 13.49
N ASP A 51 8.50 -2.56 14.60
CA ASP A 51 7.38 -3.11 15.36
C ASP A 51 6.06 -3.07 14.57
N ARG A 52 5.77 -1.97 13.87
CA ARG A 52 4.60 -1.89 12.96
C ARG A 52 4.67 -2.93 11.84
N LEU A 53 5.85 -3.15 11.27
CA LEU A 53 6.03 -4.16 10.23
C LEU A 53 5.83 -5.57 10.76
N LYS A 54 6.30 -5.87 11.98
CA LYS A 54 6.06 -7.16 12.64
C LYS A 54 4.57 -7.41 12.89
N GLU A 55 3.84 -6.41 13.38
CA GLU A 55 2.38 -6.51 13.57
C GLU A 55 1.67 -6.80 12.23
N ARG A 56 2.08 -6.13 11.15
CA ARG A 56 1.53 -6.38 9.81
C ARG A 56 1.82 -7.79 9.31
N ILE A 57 3.04 -8.30 9.50
CA ILE A 57 3.41 -9.67 9.12
C ILE A 57 2.55 -10.66 9.90
N SER A 58 2.44 -10.48 11.22
CA SER A 58 1.58 -11.29 12.08
C SER A 58 0.11 -11.31 11.62
N ALA A 59 -0.43 -10.15 11.24
CA ALA A 59 -1.79 -10.05 10.73
C ALA A 59 -1.97 -10.84 9.42
N ILE A 60 -1.03 -10.69 8.47
CA ILE A 60 -1.05 -11.42 7.19
C ILE A 60 -0.92 -12.93 7.42
N GLU A 61 -0.07 -13.36 8.34
CA GLU A 61 0.10 -14.78 8.69
C GLU A 61 -1.18 -15.37 9.28
N ALA A 62 -1.84 -14.65 10.20
CA ALA A 62 -3.12 -15.05 10.78
C ALA A 62 -4.22 -15.16 9.72
N GLU A 63 -4.27 -14.22 8.78
CA GLU A 63 -5.20 -14.27 7.64
C GLU A 63 -4.92 -15.49 6.73
N GLY A 64 -3.65 -15.76 6.45
CA GLY A 64 -3.24 -16.92 5.65
C GLY A 64 -3.65 -18.23 6.31
N GLU A 65 -3.52 -18.34 7.63
CA GLU A 65 -3.92 -19.53 8.37
C GLU A 65 -5.44 -19.72 8.39
N CYS A 66 -6.20 -18.63 8.55
CA CYS A 66 -7.66 -18.66 8.43
C CYS A 66 -8.10 -19.16 7.04
N LEU A 67 -7.50 -18.66 5.96
CA LEU A 67 -7.80 -19.10 4.59
C LEU A 67 -7.48 -20.58 4.37
N LYS A 68 -6.37 -21.09 4.92
CA LYS A 68 -6.04 -22.53 4.85
C LYS A 68 -7.09 -23.39 5.55
N GLN A 69 -7.55 -22.98 6.74
CA GLN A 69 -8.57 -23.71 7.49
C GLN A 69 -9.92 -23.72 6.76
N GLU A 70 -10.29 -22.61 6.13
CA GLU A 70 -11.49 -22.51 5.31
C GLU A 70 -11.40 -23.39 4.04
N LEU A 71 -10.25 -23.38 3.35
CA LEU A 71 -9.99 -24.24 2.19
C LEU A 71 -10.07 -25.73 2.56
N ALA A 72 -9.50 -26.12 3.70
CA ALA A 72 -9.62 -27.48 4.24
C ALA A 72 -11.09 -27.85 4.55
N GLY A 73 -11.91 -26.87 4.98
CA GLY A 73 -13.37 -27.01 5.07
C GLY A 73 -14.02 -27.40 3.75
N CYS A 74 -13.73 -26.65 2.68
CA CYS A 74 -14.26 -26.92 1.34
C CYS A 74 -13.84 -28.30 0.81
N TYR A 75 -12.58 -28.73 1.02
CA TYR A 75 -12.13 -30.06 0.62
C TYR A 75 -12.89 -31.19 1.34
N ARG A 76 -13.22 -31.01 2.63
CA ARG A 76 -14.04 -31.99 3.37
C ARG A 76 -15.47 -32.07 2.82
N GLU A 77 -16.06 -30.93 2.47
CA GLU A 77 -17.40 -30.89 1.86
C GLU A 77 -17.39 -31.59 0.49
N LEU A 78 -16.39 -31.31 -0.35
CA LEU A 78 -16.21 -31.98 -1.64
C LEU A 78 -16.01 -33.49 -1.49
N ALA A 79 -15.19 -33.93 -0.53
CA ALA A 79 -14.99 -35.35 -0.25
C ALA A 79 -16.29 -36.03 0.19
N THR A 80 -17.08 -35.37 1.04
CA THR A 80 -18.39 -35.88 1.50
C THR A 80 -19.37 -36.00 0.33
N LEU A 81 -19.43 -34.98 -0.53
CA LEU A 81 -20.26 -35.01 -1.74
C LEU A 81 -19.84 -36.12 -2.71
N THR A 82 -18.54 -36.29 -2.90
CA THR A 82 -17.97 -37.37 -3.73
C THR A 82 -18.39 -38.74 -3.22
N LEU A 83 -18.36 -38.95 -1.89
CA LEU A 83 -18.79 -40.19 -1.26
C LEU A 83 -20.29 -40.44 -1.41
N LEU A 84 -21.13 -39.43 -1.16
CA LEU A 84 -22.59 -39.55 -1.30
C LEU A 84 -23.02 -39.83 -2.74
N LEU A 85 -22.34 -39.24 -3.73
CA LEU A 85 -22.58 -39.52 -5.14
C LEU A 85 -22.19 -40.97 -5.49
N ALA A 86 -21.04 -41.45 -5.00
CA ALA A 86 -20.60 -42.82 -5.22
C ALA A 86 -21.57 -43.86 -4.59
N GLU A 87 -22.17 -43.55 -3.44
CA GLU A 87 -23.22 -44.38 -2.82
C GLU A 87 -24.53 -44.35 -3.62
N ALA A 88 -24.94 -43.19 -4.13
CA ALA A 88 -26.14 -43.05 -4.95
C ALA A 88 -26.01 -43.77 -6.30
N GLU A 89 -24.82 -43.79 -6.91
CA GLU A 89 -24.55 -44.56 -8.12
C GLU A 89 -24.63 -46.08 -7.88
N GLN A 90 -24.18 -46.56 -6.72
CA GLN A 90 -24.22 -47.98 -6.37
C GLN A 90 -25.64 -48.45 -5.98
N ALA A 91 -26.53 -47.55 -5.55
CA ALA A 91 -27.88 -47.87 -5.11
C ALA A 91 -28.92 -48.07 -6.24
N ALA A 92 -28.51 -48.01 -7.52
CA ALA A 92 -29.44 -48.13 -8.64
C ALA A 92 -29.21 -49.40 -9.48
N PRO A 93 -30.11 -50.40 -9.42
CA PRO A 93 -30.53 -51.13 -10.61
C PRO A 93 -31.88 -50.56 -11.07
N VAL A 94 -31.95 -50.20 -12.36
CA VAL A 94 -33.14 -50.20 -13.23
C VAL A 94 -34.48 -49.70 -12.63
N ALA A 95 -34.92 -48.55 -13.14
CA ALA A 95 -36.30 -48.09 -13.26
C ALA A 95 -37.12 -47.75 -11.98
N THR A 96 -37.77 -46.60 -12.06
CA THR A 96 -38.98 -46.20 -11.30
C THR A 96 -38.88 -46.18 -9.78
N SER A 97 -38.54 -45.03 -9.22
CA SER A 97 -39.44 -44.29 -8.32
C SER A 97 -38.75 -43.02 -7.84
N VAL A 98 -39.54 -41.96 -7.71
CA VAL A 98 -39.14 -40.66 -7.15
C VAL A 98 -38.80 -40.88 -5.68
N VAL A 99 -37.54 -41.23 -5.39
CA VAL A 99 -37.03 -41.25 -4.02
C VAL A 99 -36.88 -39.80 -3.59
N LYS A 100 -37.67 -39.39 -2.58
CA LYS A 100 -37.52 -38.12 -1.88
C LYS A 100 -36.08 -37.98 -1.42
N ALA A 101 -35.30 -37.17 -2.12
CA ALA A 101 -33.98 -36.78 -1.67
C ALA A 101 -34.09 -36.19 -0.25
N PRO A 102 -33.24 -36.61 0.71
CA PRO A 102 -33.17 -35.91 1.98
C PRO A 102 -32.80 -34.45 1.70
N PRO A 103 -33.34 -33.47 2.45
CA PRO A 103 -32.98 -32.09 2.24
C PRO A 103 -31.53 -31.93 2.70
N VAL A 104 -30.60 -32.14 1.76
CA VAL A 104 -29.22 -31.76 1.91
C VAL A 104 -29.24 -30.23 1.92
N ARG A 105 -29.46 -29.66 3.10
CA ARG A 105 -29.40 -28.22 3.34
C ARG A 105 -27.93 -27.81 3.40
N LEU A 106 -27.17 -28.20 2.37
CA LEU A 106 -25.91 -27.56 2.07
C LEU A 106 -26.26 -26.14 1.75
N SER A 107 -25.78 -25.23 2.57
CA SER A 107 -25.82 -23.82 2.25
C SER A 107 -24.87 -23.61 1.07
N LEU A 108 -25.29 -23.94 -0.15
CA LEU A 108 -24.62 -23.54 -1.39
C LEU A 108 -24.32 -22.04 -1.32
N GLY A 109 -25.22 -21.27 -0.69
CA GLY A 109 -25.01 -19.86 -0.38
C GLY A 109 -23.83 -19.54 0.55
N ARG A 110 -23.35 -20.44 1.44
CA ARG A 110 -22.10 -20.23 2.20
C ARG A 110 -20.89 -20.48 1.33
N ILE A 111 -20.89 -21.55 0.53
CA ILE A 111 -19.81 -21.88 -0.41
C ILE A 111 -19.68 -20.79 -1.47
N VAL A 112 -20.80 -20.37 -2.08
CA VAL A 112 -20.84 -19.27 -3.04
C VAL A 112 -20.41 -17.94 -2.41
N ARG A 113 -20.87 -17.62 -1.18
CA ARG A 113 -20.37 -16.43 -0.46
C ARG A 113 -18.88 -16.51 -0.16
N PHE A 114 -18.35 -17.69 0.12
CA PHE A 114 -16.93 -17.93 0.34
C PHE A 114 -16.13 -17.72 -0.95
N PHE A 115 -16.52 -18.39 -2.05
CA PHE A 115 -15.86 -18.23 -3.35
C PHE A 115 -15.93 -16.78 -3.83
N ASN A 116 -17.07 -16.11 -3.65
CA ASN A 116 -17.18 -14.68 -3.93
C ASN A 116 -16.23 -13.88 -3.03
N ARG A 117 -16.22 -14.07 -1.70
CA ARG A 117 -15.32 -13.34 -0.80
C ARG A 117 -13.84 -13.55 -1.10
N CYS A 118 -13.43 -14.77 -1.44
CA CYS A 118 -12.05 -15.10 -1.80
C CYS A 118 -11.69 -14.53 -3.17
N ARG A 119 -12.58 -14.66 -4.16
CA ARG A 119 -12.42 -14.04 -5.48
C ARG A 119 -12.35 -12.53 -5.38
N ASP A 120 -13.23 -11.90 -4.61
CA ASP A 120 -13.32 -10.45 -4.47
C ASP A 120 -12.06 -9.91 -3.76
N ARG A 121 -11.55 -10.59 -2.73
CA ARG A 121 -10.25 -10.26 -2.10
C ARG A 121 -9.06 -10.51 -3.02
N TRP A 122 -9.05 -11.62 -3.75
CA TRP A 122 -7.97 -11.92 -4.70
C TRP A 122 -7.95 -10.93 -5.87
N GLN A 123 -9.12 -10.57 -6.39
CA GLN A 123 -9.27 -9.54 -7.42
C GLN A 123 -8.83 -8.17 -6.92
N ALA A 124 -9.19 -7.76 -5.69
CA ALA A 124 -8.75 -6.49 -5.11
C ALA A 124 -7.21 -6.42 -4.99
N ASN A 125 -6.58 -7.47 -4.46
CA ASN A 125 -5.13 -7.54 -4.32
C ASN A 125 -4.41 -7.61 -5.69
N HIS A 126 -4.96 -8.35 -6.63
CA HIS A 126 -4.40 -8.47 -7.98
C HIS A 126 -4.49 -7.14 -8.74
N VAL A 127 -5.63 -6.46 -8.69
CA VAL A 127 -5.83 -5.13 -9.28
C VAL A 127 -4.89 -4.11 -8.66
N ARG A 128 -4.75 -4.10 -7.32
CA ARG A 128 -3.82 -3.24 -6.61
C ARG A 128 -2.38 -3.41 -7.12
N ALA A 129 -1.93 -4.65 -7.23
CA ALA A 129 -0.59 -4.98 -7.73
C ALA A 129 -0.39 -4.54 -9.19
N ARG A 130 -1.40 -4.72 -10.06
CA ARG A 130 -1.35 -4.28 -11.46
C ARG A 130 -1.21 -2.77 -11.60
N ILE A 131 -1.98 -2.00 -10.83
CA ILE A 131 -1.93 -0.54 -10.85
C ILE A 131 -0.58 -0.04 -10.31
N GLN A 132 -0.08 -0.61 -9.21
CA GLN A 132 1.22 -0.24 -8.67
C GLN A 132 2.36 -0.55 -9.64
N ALA A 133 2.34 -1.74 -10.26
CA ALA A 133 3.36 -2.14 -11.23
C ALA A 133 3.34 -1.28 -12.50
N SER A 134 2.21 -0.64 -12.82
CA SER A 134 2.10 0.21 -14.01
C SER A 134 2.82 1.55 -13.88
N GLY A 135 3.10 2.02 -12.65
CA GLY A 135 3.67 3.35 -12.42
C GLY A 135 2.76 4.54 -12.78
N LEU A 136 1.48 4.29 -13.12
CA LEU A 136 0.52 5.33 -13.49
C LEU A 136 -0.11 6.03 -12.27
N PHE A 137 -0.12 5.35 -11.12
CA PHE A 137 -0.67 5.87 -9.87
C PHE A 137 0.45 6.37 -8.96
N ASP A 138 0.41 7.66 -8.62
CA ASP A 138 1.33 8.27 -7.65
C ASP A 138 0.58 8.61 -6.35
N PRO A 139 0.80 7.85 -5.26
CA PRO A 139 0.13 8.09 -3.98
C PRO A 139 0.42 9.49 -3.40
N SER A 140 1.65 10.00 -3.57
CA SER A 140 2.07 11.28 -3.00
C SER A 140 1.37 12.43 -3.72
N TRP A 141 1.34 12.36 -5.05
CA TRP A 141 0.60 13.32 -5.87
C TRP A 141 -0.91 13.25 -5.59
N TYR A 142 -1.47 12.06 -5.40
CA TYR A 142 -2.90 11.87 -5.17
C TYR A 142 -3.36 12.51 -3.86
N ILE A 143 -2.63 12.30 -2.75
CA ILE A 143 -2.94 12.95 -1.45
C ILE A 143 -2.74 14.47 -1.55
N ALA A 144 -1.69 14.92 -2.23
CA ALA A 144 -1.44 16.36 -2.42
C ALA A 144 -2.55 17.05 -3.22
N LYS A 145 -3.13 16.35 -4.20
CA LYS A 145 -4.23 16.86 -5.04
C LYS A 145 -5.60 16.75 -4.38
N TYR A 146 -5.81 15.75 -3.52
CA TYR A 146 -7.09 15.47 -2.87
C TYR A 146 -6.96 15.50 -1.33
N PRO A 147 -7.06 16.69 -0.70
CA PRO A 147 -6.91 16.84 0.75
C PRO A 147 -7.99 16.11 1.56
N ASP A 148 -9.16 15.85 0.97
CA ASP A 148 -10.23 15.05 1.55
C ASP A 148 -9.78 13.60 1.82
N VAL A 149 -9.00 13.04 0.90
CA VAL A 149 -8.38 11.72 1.06
C VAL A 149 -7.30 11.77 2.15
N ALA A 150 -6.50 12.83 2.17
CA ALA A 150 -5.49 13.06 3.22
C ALA A 150 -6.11 13.10 4.62
N ALA A 151 -7.21 13.82 4.77
CA ALA A 151 -7.93 13.95 6.04
C ALA A 151 -8.62 12.66 6.48
N SER A 152 -9.02 11.80 5.53
CA SER A 152 -9.68 10.52 5.82
C SER A 152 -8.74 9.46 6.44
N GLY A 153 -7.43 9.59 6.23
CA GLY A 153 -6.43 8.59 6.65
C GLY A 153 -6.51 7.25 5.91
N ILE A 154 -7.37 7.14 4.89
CA ILE A 154 -7.49 5.96 4.04
C ILE A 154 -6.29 5.89 3.09
N ASP A 155 -5.81 4.67 2.83
CA ASP A 155 -4.77 4.42 1.82
C ASP A 155 -5.20 5.01 0.46
N PRO A 156 -4.37 5.84 -0.21
CA PRO A 156 -4.78 6.57 -1.42
C PRO A 156 -5.24 5.67 -2.55
N LEU A 157 -4.57 4.53 -2.71
CA LEU A 157 -4.89 3.56 -3.74
C LEU A 157 -6.20 2.85 -3.43
N GLU A 158 -6.44 2.51 -2.15
CA GLU A 158 -7.72 1.98 -1.70
C GLU A 158 -8.86 2.97 -1.96
N HIS A 159 -8.68 4.25 -1.61
CA HIS A 159 -9.67 5.29 -1.88
C HIS A 159 -9.93 5.44 -3.38
N TYR A 160 -8.89 5.38 -4.21
CA TYR A 160 -9.06 5.44 -5.66
C TYR A 160 -9.87 4.24 -6.20
N LEU A 161 -9.58 3.03 -5.74
CA LEU A 161 -10.29 1.82 -6.14
C LEU A 161 -11.76 1.82 -5.74
N GLN A 162 -12.08 2.35 -4.55
CA GLN A 162 -13.45 2.38 -4.04
C GLN A 162 -14.28 3.55 -4.59
N PHE A 163 -13.69 4.74 -4.73
CA PHE A 163 -14.42 5.97 -5.05
C PHE A 163 -13.82 6.72 -6.24
N GLY A 164 -12.50 6.90 -6.23
CA GLY A 164 -11.81 7.80 -7.17
C GLY A 164 -12.00 7.45 -8.65
N ALA A 165 -12.06 6.15 -8.98
CA ALA A 165 -12.30 5.69 -10.35
C ALA A 165 -13.67 6.12 -10.88
N GLY A 166 -14.74 5.97 -10.10
CA GLY A 166 -16.11 6.36 -10.49
C GLY A 166 -16.34 7.86 -10.50
N GLU A 167 -15.64 8.57 -9.61
CA GLU A 167 -15.61 10.04 -9.58
C GLU A 167 -14.81 10.63 -10.76
N GLY A 168 -13.97 9.83 -11.42
CA GLY A 168 -13.11 10.28 -12.51
C GLY A 168 -11.91 11.09 -12.02
N ARG A 169 -11.44 10.84 -10.79
CA ARG A 169 -10.28 11.51 -10.21
C ARG A 169 -9.00 11.11 -10.96
N GLY A 170 -8.18 12.11 -11.29
CA GLY A 170 -6.84 11.89 -11.82
C GLY A 170 -5.96 11.11 -10.83
N VAL A 171 -5.03 10.31 -11.37
CA VAL A 171 -4.26 9.30 -10.61
C VAL A 171 -2.78 9.64 -10.49
N GLY A 172 -2.30 10.54 -11.34
CA GLY A 172 -0.93 11.00 -11.37
C GLY A 172 -0.72 12.02 -12.50
N PRO A 173 0.46 12.65 -12.55
CA PRO A 173 0.82 13.57 -13.63
C PRO A 173 1.01 12.87 -14.98
N ASN A 174 1.37 11.59 -14.96
CA ASN A 174 1.68 10.80 -16.17
C ASN A 174 0.44 10.23 -16.87
N PHE A 175 -0.77 10.57 -16.38
CA PHE A 175 -2.01 10.04 -16.91
C PHE A 175 -3.13 11.09 -16.88
N ASP A 176 -3.48 11.63 -18.04
CA ASP A 176 -4.63 12.53 -18.16
C ASP A 176 -5.94 11.73 -18.17
N MET A 177 -6.51 11.57 -16.98
CA MET A 177 -7.80 10.93 -16.76
C MET A 177 -8.95 11.60 -17.53
N THR A 178 -8.89 12.93 -17.72
CA THR A 178 -9.99 13.67 -18.35
C THR A 178 -10.00 13.42 -19.85
N ALA A 179 -8.84 13.56 -20.50
CA ALA A 179 -8.69 13.25 -21.92
C ALA A 179 -9.00 11.78 -22.22
N TYR A 180 -8.55 10.87 -21.37
CA TYR A 180 -8.79 9.44 -21.54
C TYR A 180 -10.28 9.06 -21.45
N LEU A 181 -11.00 9.60 -20.46
CA LEU A 181 -12.43 9.34 -20.30
C LEU A 181 -13.29 9.96 -21.40
N ALA A 182 -12.86 11.08 -21.98
CA ALA A 182 -13.55 11.69 -23.12
C ALA A 182 -13.53 10.78 -24.36
N LEU A 183 -12.42 10.05 -24.56
CA LEU A 183 -12.25 9.11 -25.67
C LEU A 183 -12.84 7.73 -25.36
N ASN A 184 -12.82 7.30 -24.10
CA ASN A 184 -13.26 5.99 -23.66
C ASN A 184 -14.32 6.11 -22.55
N PRO A 185 -15.55 6.52 -22.86
CA PRO A 185 -16.59 6.75 -21.86
C PRO A 185 -16.98 5.46 -21.11
N THR A 186 -16.82 4.29 -21.73
CA THR A 186 -17.05 2.98 -21.11
C THR A 186 -16.06 2.68 -19.98
N ALA A 187 -14.89 3.32 -19.97
CA ALA A 187 -13.90 3.14 -18.92
C ALA A 187 -14.41 3.61 -17.55
N ARG A 188 -15.38 4.53 -17.52
CA ARG A 188 -16.01 5.03 -16.28
C ARG A 188 -16.92 4.01 -15.60
N LEU A 189 -17.41 3.01 -16.33
CA LEU A 189 -18.21 1.91 -15.78
C LEU A 189 -17.36 0.90 -15.00
N GLY A 190 -16.05 0.95 -15.17
CA GLY A 190 -15.08 0.11 -14.47
C GLY A 190 -13.95 0.96 -13.90
N ASN A 191 -12.74 0.40 -13.87
CA ASN A 191 -11.56 1.14 -13.48
C ASN A 191 -10.84 1.68 -14.72
N PRO A 192 -10.72 3.01 -14.90
CA PRO A 192 -10.10 3.57 -16.09
C PRO A 192 -8.62 3.20 -16.28
N ILE A 193 -7.86 3.04 -15.20
CA ILE A 193 -6.46 2.57 -15.28
C ILE A 193 -6.44 1.14 -15.81
N LEU A 194 -7.30 0.25 -15.31
CA LEU A 194 -7.32 -1.13 -15.79
C LEU A 194 -7.73 -1.20 -17.27
N HIS A 195 -8.74 -0.43 -17.67
CA HIS A 195 -9.14 -0.32 -19.07
C HIS A 195 -7.96 0.12 -19.95
N TYR A 196 -7.15 1.05 -19.44
CA TYR A 196 -5.95 1.52 -20.14
C TYR A 196 -4.87 0.43 -20.22
N LEU A 197 -4.63 -0.30 -19.14
CA LEU A 197 -3.65 -1.39 -19.09
C LEU A 197 -4.04 -2.56 -19.99
N ASP A 198 -5.32 -2.90 -20.04
CA ASP A 198 -5.89 -3.97 -20.86
C ASP A 198 -6.05 -3.54 -22.34
N GLY A 199 -6.04 -2.24 -22.63
CA GLY A 199 -6.10 -1.68 -23.98
C GLY A 199 -4.86 -1.93 -24.84
N SER A 200 -5.03 -1.89 -26.16
CA SER A 200 -3.95 -2.03 -27.14
C SER A 200 -3.02 -0.81 -27.15
N ALA A 201 -1.76 -0.99 -27.60
CA ALA A 201 -0.71 0.03 -27.54
C ALA A 201 -1.07 1.39 -28.19
N ALA A 202 -1.96 1.39 -29.20
CA ALA A 202 -2.43 2.61 -29.85
C ALA A 202 -3.29 3.50 -28.93
N ALA A 203 -4.04 2.93 -27.99
CA ALA A 203 -4.77 3.70 -26.97
C ALA A 203 -3.85 4.23 -25.86
N LYS A 204 -2.64 3.66 -25.74
CA LYS A 204 -1.67 4.00 -24.69
C LYS A 204 -0.88 5.27 -25.00
N GLU A 205 -0.40 5.42 -26.23
CA GLU A 205 0.38 6.60 -26.62
C GLU A 205 -0.44 7.91 -26.67
N GLU A 206 -1.76 7.85 -26.82
CA GLU A 206 -2.60 9.05 -26.94
C GLU A 206 -2.91 9.69 -25.57
N ALA A 207 -2.95 8.90 -24.49
CA ALA A 207 -3.26 9.39 -23.14
C ALA A 207 -2.04 10.02 -22.44
N THR A 208 -0.83 9.71 -22.91
CA THR A 208 0.44 10.22 -22.37
C THR A 208 1.01 11.39 -23.17
N ARG A 209 0.41 11.74 -24.32
CA ARG A 209 0.96 12.71 -25.29
C ARG A 209 0.72 14.20 -24.96
N ASN A 210 -0.13 14.50 -23.98
CA ASN A 210 -0.51 15.88 -23.61
C ASN A 210 0.07 16.36 -22.26
N GLY A 211 1.13 15.71 -21.76
CA GLY A 211 1.87 16.13 -20.57
C GLY A 211 2.94 17.19 -20.86
#